data_AF-A0A9Q6AFV6-F1
#
_entry.id   AF-A0A9Q6AFV6-F1
#
_cell.length_a   1.000
_cell.length_b   1.000
_cell.length_c   1.000
_cell.angle_alpha   90.00
_cell.angle_beta   90.00
_cell.angle_gamma   90.00
#
_symmetry.space_group_name_H-M   'P 1'
#
loop_
_entity.id
_entity.type
_entity.pdbx_description
1 polymer ?
#
loop_
_entity_poly.entity_id
_entity_poly.type
_entity_poly.pdbx_seq_one_letter_code
_entity_poly.pdbx_strand_id
1 'polypeptide(L)'
;MDIYLTETGSGGRRFTFPSLPERIRVKNSTNYQSFDILSMGTIKIPKGMTPTTISWEGVFFGEAKKKESIVKTWVKPSECEKTLQNWQEKGTVLRLMVTGTNINIDVTISSFTCEEVGGFGNKEYKIEFIRYKYLKIYTTDELKIVKFVKKTNTRPAPAAPANKGTYTVKSGDNLWSIARKYYGGSGSNWKKIYDANKSVIESTANRYRGGRGSDCGHWIYPGTVLTIPN
;
A
#
# COMPACT_ATOMS: atom_id res chain seq x y z
N MET A 1 -26.53 -14.95 34.18
CA MET A 1 -25.84 -14.78 32.89
C MET A 1 -26.87 -14.47 31.83
N ASP A 2 -26.65 -13.45 31.02
CA ASP A 2 -27.55 -12.91 30.02
C ASP A 2 -26.70 -12.45 28.83
N ILE A 3 -27.24 -12.60 27.63
CA ILE A 3 -26.57 -12.20 26.39
C ILE A 3 -27.42 -11.14 25.72
N TYR A 4 -26.81 -9.98 25.47
CA TYR A 4 -27.44 -8.84 24.83
C TYR A 4 -26.68 -8.45 23.56
N LEU A 5 -27.44 -8.12 22.53
CA LEU A 5 -26.96 -7.40 21.35
C LEU A 5 -27.63 -6.03 21.36
N THR A 6 -26.83 -4.96 21.30
CA THR A 6 -27.33 -3.59 21.21
C THR A 6 -26.75 -2.92 19.98
N GLU A 7 -27.60 -2.33 19.13
CA GLU A 7 -27.11 -1.54 18.00
C GLU A 7 -26.23 -0.38 18.47
N THR A 8 -25.08 -0.19 17.81
CA THR A 8 -24.16 0.91 18.13
C THR A 8 -24.63 2.21 17.46
N GLY A 9 -25.58 2.90 18.10
CA GLY A 9 -26.15 4.17 17.64
C GLY A 9 -27.11 4.80 18.65
N SER A 10 -27.34 6.12 18.57
CA SER A 10 -28.25 6.86 19.46
C SER A 10 -29.69 6.34 19.31
N GLY A 11 -30.20 5.61 20.29
CA GLY A 11 -31.53 4.97 20.25
C GLY A 11 -31.53 3.52 19.75
N GLY A 12 -30.36 2.87 19.67
CA GLY A 12 -30.19 1.53 19.14
C GLY A 12 -31.06 0.46 19.79
N ARG A 13 -31.67 -0.40 18.97
CA ARG A 13 -32.48 -1.53 19.45
C ARG A 13 -31.62 -2.51 20.23
N ARG A 14 -32.17 -3.02 21.33
CA ARG A 14 -31.58 -4.09 22.13
C ARG A 14 -32.33 -5.39 21.90
N PHE A 15 -31.59 -6.43 21.55
CA PHE A 15 -32.07 -7.81 21.50
C PHE A 15 -31.47 -8.59 22.66
N THR A 16 -32.32 -9.35 23.35
CA THR A 16 -31.92 -10.26 24.43
C THR A 16 -32.17 -11.67 23.95
N PHE A 17 -31.18 -12.55 24.08
CA PHE A 17 -31.37 -13.95 23.69
C PHE A 17 -32.39 -14.63 24.63
N PRO A 18 -33.45 -15.26 24.09
CA PRO A 18 -34.49 -15.91 24.89
C PRO A 18 -33.98 -17.05 25.77
N SER A 19 -32.96 -17.75 25.27
CA SER A 19 -32.28 -18.88 25.88
C SER A 19 -30.78 -18.69 25.79
N LEU A 20 -30.07 -19.13 26.81
CA LEU A 20 -28.61 -19.07 26.83
C LEU A 20 -28.04 -20.28 26.09
N PRO A 21 -26.95 -20.10 25.33
CA PRO A 21 -26.22 -21.22 24.75
C PRO A 21 -25.52 -22.02 25.84
N GLU A 22 -25.29 -23.30 25.58
CA GLU A 22 -24.55 -24.16 26.51
C GLU A 22 -23.08 -23.76 26.61
N ARG A 23 -22.50 -23.28 25.50
CA ARG A 23 -21.08 -22.94 25.41
C ARG A 23 -20.87 -21.75 24.50
N ILE A 24 -20.06 -20.79 24.96
CA ILE A 24 -19.59 -19.66 24.15
C ILE A 24 -18.12 -19.92 23.81
N ARG A 25 -17.79 -19.95 22.52
CA ARG A 25 -16.41 -20.09 22.03
C ARG A 25 -15.88 -18.72 21.63
N VAL A 26 -14.73 -18.34 22.19
CA VAL A 26 -13.98 -17.14 21.79
C VAL A 26 -12.68 -17.59 21.14
N LYS A 27 -12.47 -17.22 19.89
CA LYS A 27 -11.27 -17.56 19.11
C LYS A 27 -10.47 -16.28 18.81
N ASN A 28 -9.24 -16.26 19.28
CA ASN A 28 -8.24 -15.25 18.91
C ASN A 28 -7.12 -15.96 18.17
N SER A 29 -6.69 -15.45 17.02
CA SER A 29 -5.57 -16.03 16.29
C SER A 29 -4.60 -14.95 15.84
N THR A 30 -3.32 -15.26 15.90
CA THR A 30 -2.24 -14.41 15.39
C THR A 30 -1.94 -14.83 13.97
N ASN A 31 -1.86 -13.88 13.05
CA ASN A 31 -1.44 -14.17 11.69
C ASN A 31 0.09 -14.30 11.66
N TYR A 32 0.64 -15.35 11.05
CA TYR A 32 2.08 -15.58 10.94
C TYR A 32 2.50 -15.58 9.47
N GLN A 33 3.57 -14.85 9.18
CA GLN A 33 4.30 -14.97 7.93
C GLN A 33 5.38 -16.04 8.10
N SER A 34 5.29 -17.10 7.31
CA SER A 34 6.24 -18.20 7.33
C SER A 34 7.30 -18.00 6.23
N PHE A 35 8.56 -18.27 6.55
CA PHE A 35 9.68 -18.27 5.63
C PHE A 35 10.42 -19.60 5.72
N ASP A 36 10.59 -20.28 4.60
CA ASP A 36 11.40 -21.51 4.53
C ASP A 36 12.82 -21.16 4.12
N ILE A 37 13.77 -21.46 5.01
CA ILE A 37 15.19 -21.19 4.79
C ILE A 37 15.89 -22.53 4.65
N LEU A 38 16.54 -22.73 3.49
CA LEU A 38 17.16 -24.00 3.07
C LEU A 38 18.07 -24.65 4.13
N SER A 39 18.70 -23.86 5.01
CA SER A 39 19.56 -24.35 6.09
C SER A 39 18.99 -24.21 7.51
N MET A 40 17.95 -23.40 7.72
CA MET A 40 17.41 -23.09 9.05
C MET A 40 15.98 -23.63 9.27
N GLY A 41 15.38 -24.24 8.26
CA GLY A 41 13.99 -24.71 8.30
C GLY A 41 12.98 -23.57 8.24
N THR A 42 11.76 -23.82 8.71
CA THR A 42 10.64 -22.88 8.66
C THR A 42 10.66 -21.90 9.83
N ILE A 43 10.85 -20.61 9.55
CA ILE A 43 10.73 -19.52 10.53
C ILE A 43 9.35 -18.87 10.41
N LYS A 44 8.61 -18.74 11.53
CA LYS A 44 7.29 -18.08 11.58
C LYS A 44 7.37 -16.75 12.32
N ILE A 45 7.04 -15.65 11.64
CA ILE A 45 7.06 -14.30 12.20
C ILE A 45 5.63 -13.77 12.34
N PRO A 46 5.18 -13.33 13.53
CA PRO A 46 3.83 -12.81 13.71
C PRO A 46 3.64 -11.49 12.94
N LYS A 47 2.65 -11.44 12.05
CA LYS A 47 2.26 -10.29 11.22
C LYS A 47 0.79 -9.91 11.49
N GLY A 48 0.54 -9.45 12.71
CA GLY A 48 -0.77 -8.96 13.15
C GLY A 48 -1.68 -10.04 13.70
N MET A 49 -2.91 -9.65 14.05
CA MET A 49 -3.90 -10.53 14.68
C MET A 49 -5.16 -10.59 13.81
N THR A 50 -5.70 -11.79 13.63
CA THR A 50 -7.06 -11.95 13.09
C THR A 50 -8.06 -11.28 14.03
N PRO A 51 -9.18 -10.76 13.53
CA PRO A 51 -10.22 -10.26 14.42
C PRO A 51 -10.68 -11.39 15.35
N THR A 52 -11.00 -11.04 16.60
CA THR A 52 -11.57 -11.98 17.56
C THR A 52 -12.92 -12.48 17.02
N THR A 53 -13.07 -13.78 16.95
CA THR A 53 -14.32 -14.43 16.55
C THR A 53 -15.01 -14.99 17.79
N ILE A 54 -16.32 -14.79 17.90
CA ILE A 54 -17.14 -15.37 18.97
C ILE A 54 -18.24 -16.20 18.32
N SER A 55 -18.39 -17.45 18.72
CA SER A 55 -19.44 -18.31 18.18
C SER A 55 -20.07 -19.18 19.26
N TRP A 56 -21.33 -19.53 19.02
CA TRP A 56 -22.05 -20.50 19.84
C TRP A 56 -23.21 -21.11 19.07
N GLU A 57 -23.78 -22.14 19.69
CA GLU A 57 -24.96 -22.85 19.22
C GLU A 57 -26.02 -22.77 20.33
N GLY A 58 -27.29 -22.66 19.94
CA GLY A 58 -28.40 -22.56 20.89
C GLY A 58 -29.73 -22.91 20.25
N VAL A 59 -30.81 -22.84 21.04
CA VAL A 59 -32.16 -23.21 20.60
C VAL A 59 -33.15 -22.10 20.90
N PHE A 60 -33.82 -21.57 19.89
CA PHE A 60 -35.02 -20.76 20.05
C PHE A 60 -36.21 -21.67 20.30
N PHE A 61 -36.68 -21.69 21.54
CA PHE A 61 -37.80 -22.52 21.95
C PHE A 61 -39.13 -21.99 21.42
N GLY A 62 -39.92 -22.90 20.84
CA GLY A 62 -41.29 -22.61 20.41
C GLY A 62 -42.22 -22.28 21.57
N GLU A 63 -43.45 -21.88 21.25
CA GLU A 63 -44.41 -21.38 22.25
C GLU A 63 -44.71 -22.39 23.36
N ALA A 64 -44.72 -23.69 23.03
CA ALA A 64 -44.97 -24.78 23.98
C ALA A 64 -43.99 -24.78 25.17
N LYS A 65 -42.77 -24.25 24.98
CA LYS A 65 -41.70 -24.21 25.98
C LYS A 65 -41.46 -22.83 26.57
N LYS A 66 -42.38 -21.87 26.38
CA LYS A 66 -42.21 -20.46 26.83
C LYS A 66 -42.13 -20.26 28.35
N LYS A 67 -42.67 -21.19 29.14
CA LYS A 67 -42.67 -21.13 30.62
C LYS A 67 -41.56 -21.97 31.26
N GLU A 68 -40.71 -22.59 30.45
CA GLU A 68 -39.59 -23.40 30.95
C GLU A 68 -38.55 -22.50 31.61
N SER A 69 -37.93 -22.96 32.70
CA SER A 69 -36.92 -22.17 33.43
C SER A 69 -35.67 -21.83 32.59
N ILE A 70 -35.46 -22.57 31.49
CA ILE A 70 -34.38 -22.32 30.53
C ILE A 70 -34.67 -21.12 29.61
N VAL A 71 -35.94 -20.70 29.49
CA VAL A 71 -36.39 -19.56 28.70
C VAL A 71 -36.56 -18.36 29.62
N LYS A 72 -35.69 -17.37 29.50
CA LYS A 72 -35.74 -16.16 30.34
C LYS A 72 -36.81 -15.19 29.88
N THR A 73 -36.78 -14.86 28.60
CA THR A 73 -37.74 -13.94 27.99
C THR A 73 -38.13 -14.54 26.65
N TRP A 74 -39.34 -15.07 26.59
CA TRP A 74 -39.79 -15.73 25.36
C TRP A 74 -40.05 -14.70 24.27
N VAL A 75 -39.43 -14.95 23.12
CA VAL A 75 -39.66 -14.22 21.86
C VAL A 75 -39.88 -15.29 20.79
N LYS A 76 -40.78 -15.02 19.84
CA LYS A 76 -41.11 -15.98 18.80
C LYS A 76 -39.85 -16.32 17.97
N PRO A 77 -39.53 -17.61 17.74
CA PRO A 77 -38.32 -18.00 17.01
C PRO A 77 -38.16 -17.32 15.64
N SER A 78 -39.26 -17.15 14.90
CA SER A 78 -39.26 -16.45 13.61
C SER A 78 -38.91 -14.95 13.71
N GLU A 79 -39.21 -14.29 14.84
CA GLU A 79 -38.85 -12.88 15.05
C GLU A 79 -37.38 -12.73 15.43
N CYS A 80 -36.86 -13.65 16.25
CA CYS A 80 -35.43 -13.73 16.56
C CYS A 80 -34.61 -13.90 15.28
N GLU A 81 -35.00 -14.88 14.46
CA GLU A 81 -34.37 -15.18 13.18
C GLU A 81 -34.36 -13.95 12.26
N LYS A 82 -35.51 -13.32 12.04
CA LYS A 82 -35.64 -12.12 11.22
C LYS A 82 -34.78 -10.96 11.73
N THR A 83 -34.73 -10.76 13.05
CA THR A 83 -33.94 -9.67 13.64
C THR A 83 -32.45 -9.87 13.39
N LEU A 84 -31.96 -11.10 13.62
CA LEU A 84 -30.56 -11.45 13.42
C LEU A 84 -30.16 -11.43 11.93
N GLN A 85 -31.00 -11.97 11.05
CA GLN A 85 -30.80 -11.91 9.59
C GLN A 85 -30.75 -10.46 9.10
N ASN A 86 -31.68 -9.61 9.54
CA ASN A 86 -31.70 -8.20 9.14
C ASN A 86 -30.44 -7.45 9.58
N TRP A 87 -29.93 -7.72 10.78
CA TRP A 87 -28.66 -7.14 11.22
C TRP A 87 -27.45 -7.66 10.46
N GLN A 88 -27.44 -8.95 10.10
CA GLN A 88 -26.42 -9.55 9.27
C GLN A 88 -26.42 -8.93 7.85
N GLU A 89 -27.59 -8.86 7.20
CA GLU A 89 -27.76 -8.30 5.85
C GLU A 89 -27.37 -6.82 5.78
N LYS A 90 -27.74 -6.03 6.79
CA LYS A 90 -27.38 -4.60 6.87
C LYS A 90 -25.93 -4.36 7.27
N GLY A 91 -25.19 -5.38 7.71
CA GLY A 91 -23.86 -5.22 8.29
C GLY A 91 -23.87 -4.32 9.53
N THR A 92 -24.92 -4.40 10.35
CA THR A 92 -25.09 -3.51 11.51
C THR A 92 -24.04 -3.82 12.56
N VAL A 93 -23.38 -2.79 13.07
CA VAL A 93 -22.42 -2.93 14.16
C VAL A 93 -23.17 -3.03 15.49
N LEU A 94 -22.99 -4.15 16.17
CA LEU A 94 -23.69 -4.49 17.41
C LEU A 94 -22.68 -4.57 18.56
N ARG A 95 -23.05 -4.07 19.73
CA ARG A 95 -22.32 -4.35 20.97
C ARG A 95 -22.82 -5.65 21.56
N LEU A 96 -21.95 -6.66 21.59
CA LEU A 96 -22.20 -7.94 22.24
C LEU A 96 -21.74 -7.85 23.70
N MET A 97 -22.70 -8.02 24.61
CA MET A 97 -22.47 -8.05 26.05
C MET A 97 -22.96 -9.36 26.64
N VAL A 98 -22.09 -10.05 27.37
CA VAL A 98 -22.41 -11.29 28.08
C VAL A 98 -22.14 -11.09 29.58
N THR A 99 -23.19 -11.00 30.38
CA THR A 99 -23.07 -10.70 31.82
C THR A 99 -22.36 -11.84 32.56
N GLY A 100 -21.46 -11.52 33.49
CA GLY A 100 -20.68 -12.52 34.23
C GLY A 100 -19.45 -13.02 33.45
N THR A 101 -19.15 -12.44 32.28
CA THR A 101 -17.92 -12.66 31.54
C THR A 101 -17.30 -11.34 31.12
N ASN A 102 -16.05 -11.36 30.65
CA ASN A 102 -15.38 -10.16 30.11
C ASN A 102 -15.73 -9.86 28.64
N ILE A 103 -16.83 -10.44 28.12
CA ILE A 103 -17.28 -10.20 26.75
C ILE A 103 -18.18 -8.96 26.74
N ASN A 104 -17.60 -7.83 26.37
CA ASN A 104 -18.28 -6.58 26.06
C ASN A 104 -17.55 -5.88 24.91
N ILE A 105 -17.84 -6.30 23.69
CA ILE A 105 -17.12 -5.84 22.49
C ILE A 105 -18.07 -5.56 21.33
N ASP A 106 -17.64 -4.66 20.44
CA ASP A 106 -18.36 -4.36 19.21
C ASP A 106 -18.07 -5.44 18.16
N VAL A 107 -19.13 -5.98 17.56
CA VAL A 107 -19.13 -7.12 16.66
C VAL A 107 -20.07 -6.91 15.49
N THR A 108 -19.87 -7.69 14.44
CA THR A 108 -20.82 -7.89 13.34
C THR A 108 -21.13 -9.39 13.23
N ILE A 109 -22.34 -9.73 12.78
CA ILE A 109 -22.71 -11.13 12.53
C ILE A 109 -22.01 -11.58 11.23
N SER A 110 -21.13 -12.58 11.32
CA SER A 110 -20.44 -13.13 10.15
C SER A 110 -21.21 -14.29 9.53
N SER A 111 -21.80 -15.14 10.37
CA SER A 111 -22.60 -16.28 9.95
C SER A 111 -23.75 -16.48 10.91
N PHE A 112 -24.92 -16.80 10.37
CA PHE A 112 -26.09 -17.17 11.12
C PHE A 112 -26.86 -18.23 10.35
N THR A 113 -27.05 -19.39 10.95
CA THR A 113 -27.85 -20.48 10.40
C THR A 113 -28.92 -20.88 11.40
N CYS A 114 -30.11 -21.18 10.90
CA CYS A 114 -31.25 -21.57 11.71
C CYS A 114 -31.92 -22.78 11.09
N GLU A 115 -32.06 -23.86 11.85
CA GLU A 115 -32.67 -25.12 11.42
C GLU A 115 -33.91 -25.39 12.28
N GLU A 116 -35.00 -25.81 11.64
CA GLU A 116 -36.23 -26.16 12.36
C GLU A 116 -36.10 -27.57 12.94
N VAL A 117 -36.28 -27.70 14.25
CA VAL A 117 -36.06 -28.98 14.95
C VAL A 117 -37.28 -29.34 15.78
N GLY A 118 -37.82 -30.53 15.51
CA GLY A 118 -38.99 -31.08 16.19
C GLY A 118 -40.33 -30.46 15.79
N GLY A 119 -41.43 -31.02 16.30
CA GLY A 119 -42.79 -30.64 15.92
C GLY A 119 -43.41 -29.45 16.68
N PHE A 120 -42.67 -28.83 17.61
CA PHE A 120 -43.19 -27.75 18.49
C PHE A 120 -42.69 -26.35 18.12
N GLY A 121 -42.16 -26.19 16.91
CA GLY A 121 -41.63 -24.92 16.42
C GLY A 121 -40.35 -24.47 17.12
N ASN A 122 -39.54 -25.42 17.62
CA ASN A 122 -38.19 -25.08 18.09
C ASN A 122 -37.29 -24.88 16.88
N LYS A 123 -36.35 -23.94 17.00
CA LYS A 123 -35.32 -23.75 15.99
C LYS A 123 -33.94 -23.80 16.64
N GLU A 124 -33.09 -24.68 16.15
CA GLU A 124 -31.68 -24.67 16.52
C GLU A 124 -30.97 -23.62 15.67
N TYR A 125 -30.06 -22.86 16.29
CA TYR A 125 -29.32 -21.83 15.60
C TYR A 125 -27.83 -21.93 15.90
N LYS A 126 -27.03 -21.59 14.89
CA LYS A 126 -25.58 -21.39 15.02
C LYS A 126 -25.28 -19.97 14.61
N ILE A 127 -24.56 -19.26 15.46
CA ILE A 127 -24.22 -17.87 15.20
C ILE A 127 -22.73 -17.63 15.42
N GLU A 128 -22.15 -16.87 14.52
CA GLU A 128 -20.77 -16.44 14.56
C GLU A 128 -20.70 -14.92 14.42
N PHE A 129 -19.91 -14.32 15.29
CA PHE A 129 -19.63 -12.91 15.36
C PHE A 129 -18.14 -12.68 15.10
N ILE A 130 -17.84 -11.62 14.38
CA ILE A 130 -16.48 -11.14 14.21
C ILE A 130 -16.39 -9.76 14.87
N ARG A 131 -15.32 -9.55 15.66
CA ARG A 131 -15.04 -8.25 16.28
C ARG A 131 -14.92 -7.19 15.20
N TYR A 132 -15.78 -6.17 15.30
CA TYR A 132 -15.75 -5.03 14.41
C TYR A 132 -14.51 -4.18 14.71
N LYS A 133 -13.71 -3.90 13.68
CA LYS A 133 -12.56 -2.99 13.75
C LYS A 133 -12.82 -1.83 12.80
N TYR A 134 -12.89 -0.62 13.33
CA TYR A 134 -12.97 0.59 12.53
C TYR A 134 -11.71 0.70 11.65
N LEU A 135 -11.90 0.73 10.34
CA LEU A 135 -10.84 1.07 9.41
C LEU A 135 -10.59 2.58 9.51
N LYS A 136 -9.60 2.98 10.31
CA LYS A 136 -9.09 4.36 10.28
C LYS A 136 -8.17 4.49 9.08
N ILE A 137 -8.74 4.91 7.94
CA ILE A 137 -7.94 5.35 6.80
C ILE A 137 -7.43 6.73 7.16
N TYR A 138 -6.11 6.88 7.24
CA TYR A 138 -5.49 8.18 7.36
C TYR A 138 -5.02 8.62 5.99
N THR A 139 -5.23 9.88 5.67
CA THR A 139 -4.67 10.49 4.46
C THR A 139 -3.17 10.75 4.63
N THR A 140 -2.45 10.90 3.52
CA THR A 140 -1.01 11.27 3.55
C THR A 140 -0.76 12.59 4.26
N ASP A 141 -1.74 13.49 4.21
CA ASP A 141 -1.70 14.82 4.84
C ASP A 141 -1.84 14.71 6.37
N GLU A 142 -2.75 13.85 6.85
CA GLU A 142 -2.93 13.56 8.28
C GLU A 142 -1.76 12.79 8.89
N LEU A 143 -1.15 11.87 8.13
CA LEU A 143 0.02 11.10 8.59
C LEU A 143 1.33 11.88 8.50
N LYS A 144 1.31 13.11 7.98
CA LYS A 144 2.53 13.90 7.69
C LYS A 144 3.56 13.09 6.90
N ILE A 145 3.11 12.18 6.04
CA ILE A 145 4.00 11.40 5.20
C ILE A 145 4.46 12.38 4.11
N VAL A 146 5.67 12.91 4.29
CA VAL A 146 6.38 13.64 3.25
C VAL A 146 6.30 12.82 1.97
N LYS A 147 5.63 13.37 0.95
CA LYS A 147 5.67 12.83 -0.41
C LYS A 147 7.11 12.44 -0.69
N PHE A 148 7.33 11.17 -1.06
CA PHE A 148 8.64 10.70 -1.46
C PHE A 148 9.09 11.54 -2.66
N VAL A 149 9.77 12.65 -2.39
CA VAL A 149 10.50 13.39 -3.40
C VAL A 149 11.63 12.45 -3.76
N LYS A 150 11.50 11.80 -4.91
CA LYS A 150 12.56 10.98 -5.48
C LYS A 150 13.79 11.89 -5.57
N LYS A 151 14.72 11.72 -4.63
CA LYS A 151 15.94 12.52 -4.56
C LYS A 151 16.81 12.05 -5.73
N THR A 152 16.56 12.62 -6.90
CA THR A 152 17.47 12.50 -8.01
C THR A 152 18.72 13.26 -7.60
N ASN A 153 19.73 12.53 -7.11
CA ASN A 153 21.08 13.04 -7.07
C ASN A 153 21.46 13.31 -8.53
N THR A 154 21.29 14.56 -8.98
CA THR A 154 21.89 15.00 -10.23
C THR A 154 23.37 14.77 -10.11
N ARG A 155 23.88 13.84 -10.93
CA ARG A 155 25.31 13.62 -11.11
C ARG A 155 25.97 14.99 -11.29
N PRO A 156 27.01 15.36 -10.52
CA PRO A 156 27.73 16.59 -10.76
C PRO A 156 28.14 16.60 -12.24
N ALA A 157 27.68 17.61 -12.98
CA ALA A 157 28.21 17.83 -14.32
C ALA A 157 29.74 17.95 -14.17
N PRO A 158 30.53 17.28 -15.03
CA PRO A 158 31.97 17.47 -15.01
C PRO A 158 32.26 18.97 -15.05
N ALA A 159 32.96 19.48 -14.03
CA ALA A 159 33.36 20.87 -13.99
C ALA A 159 34.11 21.18 -15.29
N ALA A 160 33.62 22.16 -16.04
CA ALA A 160 34.33 22.66 -17.21
C ALA A 160 35.74 23.08 -16.73
N PRO A 161 36.82 22.56 -17.32
CA PRO A 161 38.14 23.04 -16.98
C PRO A 161 38.18 24.55 -17.20
N ALA A 162 38.60 25.29 -16.18
CA ALA A 162 38.70 26.74 -16.23
C ALA A 162 39.46 27.14 -17.50
N ASN A 163 38.80 27.93 -18.34
CA ASN A 163 39.34 28.45 -19.59
C ASN A 163 40.70 29.09 -19.36
N LYS A 164 41.73 28.45 -19.93
CA LYS A 164 43.02 29.01 -20.38
C LYS A 164 43.85 27.84 -20.90
N GLY A 165 43.68 27.48 -22.17
CA GLY A 165 44.51 26.43 -22.74
C GLY A 165 44.35 26.27 -24.24
N THR A 166 45.48 26.07 -24.92
CA THR A 166 45.52 25.46 -26.23
C THR A 166 45.07 24.00 -26.13
N TYR A 167 44.42 23.49 -27.18
CA TYR A 167 43.96 22.11 -27.28
C TYR A 167 44.59 21.46 -28.52
N THR A 168 45.29 20.34 -28.31
CA THR A 168 45.77 19.52 -29.42
C THR A 168 44.67 18.54 -29.83
N VAL A 169 44.20 18.67 -31.08
CA VAL A 169 43.17 17.82 -31.66
C VAL A 169 43.61 16.35 -31.63
N LYS A 170 42.71 15.45 -31.21
CA LYS A 170 42.92 14.00 -31.24
C LYS A 170 42.09 13.35 -32.34
N SER A 171 42.44 12.13 -32.72
CA SER A 171 41.66 11.36 -33.68
C SER A 171 40.23 11.14 -33.19
N GLY A 172 39.25 11.47 -34.03
CA GLY A 172 37.82 11.39 -33.70
C GLY A 172 37.22 12.66 -33.08
N ASP A 173 37.99 13.71 -32.84
CA ASP A 173 37.46 14.98 -32.35
C ASP A 173 36.77 15.79 -33.45
N ASN A 174 35.77 16.58 -33.06
CA ASN A 174 35.21 17.64 -33.88
C ASN A 174 35.07 18.93 -33.04
N LEU A 175 34.93 20.09 -33.70
CA LEU A 175 34.85 21.36 -32.98
C LEU A 175 33.68 21.42 -31.99
N TRP A 176 32.59 20.69 -32.27
CA TRP A 176 31.43 20.62 -31.39
C TRP A 176 31.71 19.84 -30.09
N SER A 177 32.40 18.70 -30.17
CA SER A 177 32.78 17.89 -29.01
C SER A 177 33.83 18.60 -28.15
N ILE A 178 34.77 19.30 -28.78
CA ILE A 178 35.75 20.16 -28.12
C ILE A 178 35.02 21.31 -27.40
N ALA A 179 34.14 22.03 -28.09
CA ALA A 179 33.36 23.11 -27.48
C ALA A 179 32.52 22.61 -26.30
N ARG A 180 31.90 21.43 -26.43
CA ARG A 180 31.12 20.81 -25.37
C ARG A 180 31.97 20.53 -24.12
N LYS A 181 33.23 20.14 -24.30
CA LYS A 181 34.17 19.84 -23.22
C LYS A 181 34.66 21.09 -22.51
N TYR A 182 34.91 22.18 -23.24
CA TYR A 182 35.50 23.40 -22.69
C TYR A 182 34.47 24.46 -22.25
N TYR A 183 33.29 24.54 -22.88
CA TYR A 183 32.25 25.53 -22.56
C TYR A 183 31.08 24.97 -21.74
N GLY A 184 31.30 23.95 -20.92
CA GLY A 184 30.30 23.51 -19.93
C GLY A 184 29.12 22.72 -20.49
N GLY A 185 29.35 21.85 -21.48
CA GLY A 185 28.39 20.81 -21.87
C GLY A 185 27.49 21.15 -23.07
N SER A 186 27.55 22.37 -23.60
CA SER A 186 26.92 22.77 -24.87
C SER A 186 27.97 22.93 -25.97
N GLY A 187 27.84 22.19 -27.08
CA GLY A 187 28.75 22.32 -28.23
C GLY A 187 28.46 23.53 -29.13
N SER A 188 27.47 24.36 -28.79
CA SER A 188 27.04 25.52 -29.60
C SER A 188 28.13 26.58 -29.82
N ASN A 189 29.13 26.66 -28.93
CA ASN A 189 30.25 27.59 -29.01
C ASN A 189 31.39 27.14 -29.93
N TRP A 190 31.18 26.11 -30.77
CA TRP A 190 32.19 25.62 -31.71
C TRP A 190 32.65 26.70 -32.71
N LYS A 191 31.75 27.61 -33.11
CA LYS A 191 32.07 28.71 -34.02
C LYS A 191 33.15 29.63 -33.46
N LYS A 192 33.11 29.92 -32.15
CA LYS A 192 34.15 30.71 -31.48
C LYS A 192 35.53 30.09 -31.63
N ILE A 193 35.63 28.75 -31.52
CA ILE A 193 36.90 28.03 -31.69
C ILE A 193 37.36 28.12 -33.15
N TYR A 194 36.44 27.95 -34.12
CA TYR A 194 36.76 28.07 -35.54
C TYR A 194 37.29 29.48 -35.87
N ASP A 195 36.56 30.52 -35.48
CA ASP A 195 36.89 31.90 -35.81
C ASP A 195 38.26 32.32 -35.23
N ALA A 196 38.57 31.88 -34.00
CA ALA A 196 39.86 32.14 -33.37
C ALA A 196 41.04 31.39 -34.01
N ASN A 197 40.79 30.28 -34.72
CA ASN A 197 41.83 29.40 -35.28
C ASN A 197 41.74 29.23 -36.80
N LYS A 198 40.96 30.09 -37.47
CA LYS A 198 40.60 29.93 -38.88
C LYS A 198 41.80 29.72 -39.79
N SER A 199 42.86 30.51 -39.62
CA SER A 199 44.09 30.39 -40.42
C SER A 199 44.78 29.03 -40.24
N VAL A 200 44.90 28.54 -39.01
CA VAL A 200 45.56 27.27 -38.69
C VAL A 200 44.73 26.09 -39.19
N ILE A 201 43.42 26.12 -38.97
CA ILE A 201 42.49 25.07 -39.40
C ILE A 201 42.45 24.98 -40.94
N GLU A 202 42.29 26.10 -41.63
CA GLU A 202 42.26 26.13 -43.10
C GLU A 202 43.61 25.72 -43.71
N SER A 203 44.73 26.19 -43.15
CA SER A 203 46.06 25.81 -43.65
C SER A 203 46.33 24.31 -43.50
N THR A 204 45.95 23.75 -42.35
CA THR A 204 46.10 22.32 -42.07
C THR A 204 45.19 21.51 -42.98
N ALA A 205 43.91 21.90 -43.10
CA ALA A 205 42.99 21.21 -43.98
C ALA A 205 43.41 21.27 -45.45
N ASN A 206 43.99 22.38 -45.92
CA ASN A 206 44.54 22.47 -47.27
C ASN A 206 45.70 21.49 -47.50
N ARG A 207 46.58 21.29 -46.50
CA ARG A 207 47.67 20.31 -46.60
C ARG A 207 47.14 18.87 -46.64
N TYR A 208 46.14 18.54 -45.82
CA TYR A 208 45.61 17.18 -45.74
C TYR A 208 44.56 16.85 -46.83
N ARG A 209 43.87 17.86 -47.38
CA ARG A 209 42.78 17.67 -48.38
C ARG A 209 43.13 18.18 -49.77
N GLY A 210 44.39 18.50 -50.05
CA GLY A 210 44.83 18.95 -51.37
C GLY A 210 44.14 20.25 -51.82
N GLY A 211 44.10 21.26 -50.95
CA GLY A 211 43.58 22.60 -51.26
C GLY A 211 42.05 22.79 -51.14
N ARG A 212 41.33 21.83 -50.55
CA ARG A 212 39.86 21.86 -50.44
C ARG A 212 39.31 22.56 -49.18
N GLY A 213 40.15 23.26 -48.42
CA GLY A 213 39.77 23.95 -47.17
C GLY A 213 39.23 23.02 -46.08
N SER A 214 38.80 23.60 -44.97
CA SER A 214 38.29 22.88 -43.79
C SER A 214 36.77 22.69 -43.74
N ASP A 215 36.05 23.28 -44.70
CA ASP A 215 34.58 23.35 -44.72
C ASP A 215 34.02 23.96 -43.42
N CYS A 216 34.41 25.22 -43.16
CA CYS A 216 34.02 25.96 -41.95
C CYS A 216 34.34 25.23 -40.63
N GLY A 217 35.46 24.50 -40.58
CA GLY A 217 35.89 23.77 -39.39
C GLY A 217 35.23 22.40 -39.22
N HIS A 218 34.53 21.89 -40.24
CA HIS A 218 34.06 20.52 -40.26
C HIS A 218 35.22 19.51 -40.20
N TRP A 219 36.34 19.84 -40.86
CA TRP A 219 37.53 18.99 -40.92
C TRP A 219 38.67 19.58 -40.08
N ILE A 220 38.96 18.92 -38.96
CA ILE A 220 40.12 19.19 -38.12
C ILE A 220 41.00 17.94 -38.05
N TYR A 221 42.32 18.13 -37.93
CA TYR A 221 43.29 17.05 -38.04
C TYR A 221 44.03 16.80 -36.73
N PRO A 222 44.29 15.54 -36.35
CA PRO A 222 45.04 15.21 -35.15
C PRO A 222 46.41 15.89 -35.12
N GLY A 223 46.81 16.40 -33.95
CA GLY A 223 48.06 17.14 -33.77
C GLY A 223 47.95 18.65 -34.02
N THR A 224 46.83 19.14 -34.59
CA THR A 224 46.59 20.57 -34.73
C THR A 224 46.38 21.19 -33.35
N VAL A 225 47.12 22.24 -33.02
CA VAL A 225 46.98 22.98 -31.76
C VAL A 225 46.00 24.15 -31.97
N LEU A 226 44.88 24.14 -31.26
CA LEU A 226 43.83 25.15 -31.32
C LEU A 226 43.81 25.99 -30.06
N THR A 227 43.70 27.30 -30.18
CA THR A 227 43.45 28.21 -29.06
C THR A 227 41.97 28.17 -28.69
N ILE A 228 41.64 27.90 -27.42
CA ILE A 228 40.25 27.93 -26.95
C ILE A 228 39.94 29.32 -26.36
N PRO A 229 39.16 30.17 -27.05
CA PRO A 229 38.79 31.50 -26.54
C PRO A 229 37.77 31.41 -25.41
N ASN A 230 37.45 32.55 -24.79
CA ASN A 230 36.41 32.67 -23.76
C ASN A 230 34.99 32.82 -24.36
#